data_AF-A0A8H3AAT7-F1
#
_entry.id   AF-A0A8H3AAT7-F1
#
_cell.length_a   1.000
_cell.length_b   1.000
_cell.length_c   1.000
_cell.angle_alpha   90.00
_cell.angle_beta   90.00
_cell.angle_gamma   90.00
#
_symmetry.space_group_name_H-M   'P 1'
#
loop_
_entity.id
_entity.type
_entity.pdbx_description
1 polymer ?
#
loop_
_entity_poly.entity_id
_entity_poly.type
_entity_poly.pdbx_seq_one_letter_code
_entity_poly.pdbx_strand_id
1 'polypeptide(L)'
;MADPGNIILSCLVVGDDVSKSFSLKISPANLITELNIDIVTNYRMYQNEELTGLKLVQCSLPEDQLSSIPSLPNEPLLSARKFVKDYWPDPSAIDQRLIQVLVYAASFWELRLLSFSATGRSRAVPATLQTPSVTELTDTFRQLTIAQERTRRKILDGPSASIAAQPKAFMKQQNRDDAPIYNGRPWDRTGKPIEIYHPAFRIFLDTLNQEDTPSGLDYISTENLLRDSQATYDHEDKRGIALKTHLSIILGRDISSGKVSGCMADGVIKWRAPNNALQAYYSVLELKDEIGGSTCDPSIQGAESYAMYWCQDEANPIRKLSCCPSFILAVAGPWMCILGGVYLTQIVVQPLTEMLWVADHPQKESRLKYLTRVFAALRDAIDNLDAYYQPLVSNASSTLPREDPARFYPDICRFQGRDGGETKLVYLEDLTRLAFKAQTEDRRFVVVKFVERYNATAHELLAHQDLAPKLLFDSADHLYGGYRMVVMDFIPGKPLSEYSELEVGLLVARKTLQLIRPSLELALVLLRGANFVFGDLRPPNIMVVEENGETKVKLIDFDWCAVAGEGRYPVNLSGNITWPAGVERGGLIQEAHDSAMFDSIFP
;
A
#
# COMPACT_ATOMS: atom_id res chain seq x y z
N MET A 1 24.68 33.00 -13.32
CA MET A 1 25.20 31.76 -13.96
C MET A 1 24.72 31.75 -15.40
N ALA A 2 25.36 31.00 -16.30
CA ALA A 2 24.87 30.88 -17.67
C ALA A 2 23.50 30.16 -17.69
N ASP A 3 22.64 30.55 -18.62
CA ASP A 3 21.39 29.86 -18.89
C ASP A 3 21.70 28.44 -19.44
N PRO A 4 21.22 27.35 -18.82
CA PRO A 4 21.44 25.99 -19.30
C PRO A 4 20.52 25.75 -20.52
N GLY A 5 20.95 26.27 -21.67
CA GLY A 5 20.17 26.33 -22.89
C GLY A 5 19.51 25.00 -23.27
N ASN A 6 18.23 25.07 -23.61
CA ASN A 6 17.39 23.89 -23.87
C ASN A 6 18.03 22.94 -24.88
N ILE A 7 18.01 21.64 -24.55
CA ILE A 7 18.34 20.59 -25.50
C ILE A 7 17.18 20.35 -26.45
N ILE A 8 17.48 19.69 -27.58
CA ILE A 8 16.49 19.17 -28.51
C ILE A 8 16.60 17.64 -28.48
N LEU A 9 15.49 16.95 -28.22
CA LEU A 9 15.39 15.49 -28.18
C LEU A 9 14.40 15.01 -29.22
N SER A 10 14.86 14.17 -30.15
CA SER A 10 14.00 13.49 -31.13
C SER A 10 13.38 12.23 -30.50
N CYS A 11 12.06 12.13 -30.61
CA CYS A 11 11.21 11.12 -29.98
C CYS A 11 10.45 10.32 -31.05
N LEU A 12 10.22 9.03 -30.82
CA LEU A 12 9.35 8.18 -31.65
C LEU A 12 8.47 7.28 -30.77
N VAL A 13 7.18 7.17 -31.12
CA VAL A 13 6.25 6.23 -30.50
C VAL A 13 6.44 4.83 -31.08
N VAL A 14 6.58 3.83 -30.22
CA VAL A 14 6.87 2.47 -30.65
C VAL A 14 5.61 1.83 -31.24
N GLY A 15 5.64 1.58 -32.55
CA GLY A 15 4.50 1.13 -33.35
C GLY A 15 4.14 2.11 -34.47
N ASP A 16 4.64 3.34 -34.42
CA ASP A 16 4.51 4.31 -35.52
C ASP A 16 5.58 4.14 -36.60
N ASP A 17 5.28 4.65 -37.79
CA ASP A 17 6.26 4.87 -38.86
C ASP A 17 7.28 5.95 -38.44
N VAL A 18 8.54 5.78 -38.83
CA VAL A 18 9.64 6.68 -38.42
C VAL A 18 9.42 8.12 -38.91
N SER A 19 8.69 8.32 -40.00
CA SER A 19 8.30 9.66 -40.50
C SER A 19 7.36 10.44 -39.57
N LYS A 20 6.79 9.80 -38.55
CA LYS A 20 6.04 10.45 -37.45
C LYS A 20 6.92 10.88 -36.26
N SER A 21 8.23 10.63 -36.29
CA SER A 21 9.13 11.12 -35.24
C SER A 21 9.10 12.64 -35.11
N PHE A 22 9.31 13.14 -33.89
CA PHE A 22 9.16 14.57 -33.57
C PHE A 22 10.19 15.02 -32.54
N SER A 23 10.64 16.27 -32.65
CA SER A 23 11.70 16.83 -31.77
C SER A 23 11.13 17.82 -30.76
N LEU A 24 11.46 17.63 -29.48
CA LEU A 24 11.04 18.48 -28.37
C LEU A 24 12.20 19.34 -27.85
N LYS A 25 11.91 20.59 -27.47
CA LYS A 25 12.89 21.55 -26.94
C LYS A 25 12.72 21.79 -25.44
N ILE A 26 13.42 21.01 -24.61
CA ILE A 26 13.26 20.95 -23.16
C ILE A 26 14.51 21.47 -22.42
N SER A 27 14.38 22.06 -21.22
CA SER A 27 15.55 22.44 -20.42
C SER A 27 16.18 21.21 -19.76
N PRO A 28 17.52 21.10 -19.69
CA PRO A 28 18.20 20.08 -18.88
C PRO A 28 17.81 20.10 -17.39
N ALA A 29 17.23 21.22 -16.92
CA ALA A 29 16.75 21.39 -15.55
C ALA A 29 15.29 20.91 -15.30
N ASN A 30 14.53 20.54 -16.34
CA ASN A 30 13.20 19.93 -16.17
C ASN A 30 13.34 18.47 -15.67
N LEU A 31 12.28 17.96 -15.03
CA LEU A 31 12.10 16.55 -14.70
C LEU A 31 11.64 15.75 -15.94
N ILE A 32 11.90 14.44 -15.92
CA ILE A 32 11.35 13.50 -16.91
C ILE A 32 9.80 13.51 -16.92
N THR A 33 9.15 13.88 -15.82
CA THR A 33 7.69 14.07 -15.78
C THR A 33 7.22 15.17 -16.74
N GLU A 34 7.99 16.24 -16.89
CA GLU A 34 7.69 17.35 -17.82
C GLU A 34 7.94 16.92 -19.27
N LEU A 35 9.00 16.12 -19.52
CA LEU A 35 9.22 15.49 -20.83
C LEU A 35 8.05 14.58 -21.25
N ASN A 36 7.41 13.86 -20.32
CA ASN A 36 6.21 13.09 -20.63
C ASN A 36 5.03 13.99 -21.04
N ILE A 37 4.85 15.14 -20.37
CA ILE A 37 3.79 16.10 -20.70
C ILE A 37 4.03 16.72 -22.09
N ASP A 38 5.27 17.11 -22.40
CA ASP A 38 5.64 17.61 -23.72
C ASP A 38 5.42 16.56 -24.83
N ILE A 39 5.78 15.29 -24.56
CA ILE A 39 5.54 14.15 -25.48
C ILE A 39 4.06 13.95 -25.77
N VAL A 40 3.20 13.88 -24.74
CA VAL A 40 1.75 13.71 -24.91
C VAL A 40 1.16 14.91 -25.64
N THR A 41 1.53 16.13 -25.25
CA THR A 41 1.00 17.37 -25.82
C THR A 41 1.35 17.51 -27.31
N ASN A 42 2.62 17.29 -27.67
CA ASN A 42 3.09 17.40 -29.04
C ASN A 42 2.47 16.31 -29.93
N TYR A 43 2.44 15.06 -29.45
CA TYR A 43 1.82 13.95 -30.20
C TYR A 43 0.33 14.18 -30.45
N ARG A 44 -0.43 14.63 -29.43
CA ARG A 44 -1.86 14.98 -29.55
C ARG A 44 -2.08 16.12 -30.56
N MET A 45 -1.17 17.09 -30.64
CA MET A 45 -1.25 18.20 -31.61
C MET A 45 -0.98 17.78 -33.06
N TYR A 46 -0.03 16.86 -33.31
CA TYR A 46 0.38 16.51 -34.68
C TYR A 46 -0.25 15.24 -35.24
N GLN A 47 -0.56 14.25 -34.39
CA GLN A 47 -1.16 12.97 -34.81
C GLN A 47 -2.67 12.88 -34.51
N ASN A 48 -3.22 13.80 -33.70
CA ASN A 48 -4.63 13.79 -33.25
C ASN A 48 -5.03 12.48 -32.52
N GLU A 49 -4.05 11.84 -31.86
CA GLU A 49 -4.20 10.62 -31.07
C GLU A 49 -3.64 10.85 -29.65
N GLU A 50 -4.10 10.08 -28.66
CA GLU A 50 -3.81 10.31 -27.24
C GLU A 50 -2.99 9.18 -26.63
N LEU A 51 -1.80 9.50 -26.13
CA LEU A 51 -0.88 8.56 -25.49
C LEU A 51 -1.17 8.46 -23.99
N THR A 52 -1.36 7.25 -23.48
CA THR A 52 -1.55 6.97 -22.05
C THR A 52 -0.56 5.91 -21.56
N GLY A 53 -0.29 5.86 -20.26
CA GLY A 53 0.57 4.83 -19.64
C GLY A 53 2.04 4.83 -20.11
N LEU A 54 2.57 6.00 -20.47
CA LEU A 54 3.85 6.14 -21.15
C LEU A 54 5.05 5.56 -20.37
N LYS A 55 5.92 4.87 -21.10
CA LYS A 55 7.23 4.37 -20.65
C LYS A 55 8.27 4.87 -21.65
N LEU A 56 9.09 5.82 -21.20
CA LEU A 56 10.15 6.41 -22.02
C LEU A 56 11.46 5.64 -21.80
N VAL A 57 12.13 5.26 -22.88
CA VAL A 57 13.46 4.62 -22.85
C VAL A 57 14.47 5.57 -23.50
N GLN A 58 15.61 5.81 -22.84
CA GLN A 58 16.72 6.53 -23.46
C GLN A 58 17.34 5.64 -24.55
N CYS A 59 17.56 6.18 -25.74
CA CYS A 59 18.27 5.48 -26.81
C CYS A 59 19.21 6.43 -27.59
N SER A 60 19.98 5.86 -28.51
CA SER A 60 20.76 6.59 -29.53
C SER A 60 20.73 5.82 -30.85
N LEU A 61 19.54 5.69 -31.45
CA LEU A 61 19.30 4.78 -32.58
C LEU A 61 19.08 5.53 -33.91
N PRO A 62 19.72 5.08 -35.01
CA PRO A 62 19.43 5.58 -36.36
C PRO A 62 18.13 4.99 -36.91
N GLU A 63 17.51 5.70 -37.86
CA GLU A 63 16.18 5.40 -38.41
C GLU A 63 16.04 3.98 -38.99
N ASP A 64 17.09 3.45 -39.61
CA ASP A 64 17.09 2.13 -40.25
C ASP A 64 16.89 0.98 -39.26
N GLN A 65 17.36 1.12 -38.02
CA GLN A 65 17.25 0.08 -36.98
C GLN A 65 15.86 0.06 -36.31
N LEU A 66 15.13 1.18 -36.31
CA LEU A 66 13.85 1.35 -35.60
C LEU A 66 12.75 0.42 -36.14
N SER A 67 12.79 0.11 -37.44
CA SER A 67 11.85 -0.77 -38.14
C SER A 67 11.78 -2.21 -37.63
N SER A 68 12.69 -2.61 -36.72
CA SER A 68 12.93 -4.00 -36.33
C SER A 68 12.76 -4.31 -34.83
N ILE A 69 12.37 -3.34 -34.01
CA ILE A 69 12.37 -3.43 -32.53
C ILE A 69 11.15 -4.23 -32.00
N PRO A 70 11.29 -5.47 -31.46
CA PRO A 70 10.15 -6.30 -31.05
C PRO A 70 9.85 -6.25 -29.54
N SER A 71 10.72 -5.62 -28.75
CA SER A 71 10.62 -5.49 -27.28
C SER A 71 11.54 -4.36 -26.79
N LEU A 72 11.47 -3.97 -25.51
CA LEU A 72 12.35 -2.92 -24.97
C LEU A 72 13.83 -3.30 -25.18
N PRO A 73 14.67 -2.40 -25.72
CA PRO A 73 16.13 -2.60 -25.69
C PRO A 73 16.62 -2.62 -24.23
N ASN A 74 17.82 -3.14 -23.99
CA ASN A 74 18.45 -3.19 -22.65
C ASN A 74 18.91 -1.80 -22.12
N GLU A 75 18.35 -0.73 -22.65
CA GLU A 75 18.67 0.66 -22.34
C GLU A 75 17.83 1.17 -21.16
N PRO A 76 18.29 2.21 -20.41
CA PRO A 76 17.63 2.61 -19.19
C PRO A 76 16.29 3.31 -19.44
N LEU A 77 15.26 2.84 -18.72
CA LEU A 77 13.99 3.56 -18.58
C LEU A 77 14.23 4.94 -17.94
N LEU A 78 13.61 5.98 -18.49
CA LEU A 78 13.63 7.32 -17.90
C LEU A 78 12.71 7.33 -16.67
N SER A 79 13.27 7.68 -15.50
CA SER A 79 12.53 7.77 -14.25
C SER A 79 11.98 9.18 -14.07
N ALA A 80 10.67 9.29 -13.85
CA ALA A 80 9.96 10.55 -13.59
C ALA A 80 10.58 11.39 -12.44
N ARG A 81 11.22 10.73 -11.46
CA ARG A 81 11.89 11.38 -10.31
C ARG A 81 13.28 11.97 -10.63
N LYS A 82 13.77 11.89 -11.87
CA LYS A 82 15.07 12.42 -12.31
C LYS A 82 14.93 13.62 -13.25
N PHE A 83 16.02 14.38 -13.39
CA PHE A 83 16.13 15.48 -14.34
C PHE A 83 16.58 15.01 -15.72
N VAL A 84 16.25 15.78 -16.76
CA VAL A 84 16.68 15.55 -18.15
C VAL A 84 18.22 15.47 -18.27
N LYS A 85 18.95 16.38 -17.60
CA LYS A 85 20.43 16.35 -17.54
C LYS A 85 21.03 15.07 -16.93
N ASP A 86 20.27 14.30 -16.15
CA ASP A 86 20.77 13.07 -15.52
C ASP A 86 20.88 11.92 -16.54
N TYR A 87 20.34 12.12 -17.75
CA TYR A 87 20.37 11.22 -18.89
C TYR A 87 21.17 11.81 -20.06
N TRP A 88 21.01 13.11 -20.35
CA TRP A 88 21.80 13.84 -21.35
C TRP A 88 22.61 14.97 -20.67
N PRO A 89 23.76 14.67 -20.05
CA PRO A 89 24.55 15.66 -19.31
C PRO A 89 25.33 16.65 -20.19
N ASP A 90 25.56 16.32 -21.46
CA ASP A 90 26.20 17.19 -22.45
C ASP A 90 25.25 17.46 -23.64
N PRO A 91 24.62 18.65 -23.69
CA PRO A 91 23.83 19.11 -24.83
C PRO A 91 24.52 19.04 -26.19
N SER A 92 25.85 19.17 -26.24
CA SER A 92 26.62 19.24 -27.49
C SER A 92 26.97 17.86 -28.06
N ALA A 93 26.80 16.79 -27.28
CA ALA A 93 27.03 15.41 -27.70
C ALA A 93 25.78 14.73 -28.33
N ILE A 94 24.65 15.44 -28.41
CA ILE A 94 23.38 14.89 -28.94
C ILE A 94 23.37 14.98 -30.48
N ASP A 95 23.52 13.85 -31.16
CA ASP A 95 23.35 13.78 -32.62
C ASP A 95 21.85 13.78 -32.98
N GLN A 96 21.36 14.92 -33.45
CA GLN A 96 19.96 15.15 -33.82
C GLN A 96 19.46 14.29 -34.99
N ARG A 97 20.35 13.52 -35.66
CA ARG A 97 20.01 12.56 -36.73
C ARG A 97 19.63 11.17 -36.20
N LEU A 98 19.71 10.97 -34.89
CA LEU A 98 19.28 9.76 -34.18
C LEU A 98 18.00 10.05 -33.39
N ILE A 99 17.26 9.01 -33.02
CA ILE A 99 16.21 9.10 -32.00
C ILE A 99 16.86 8.98 -30.61
N GLN A 100 16.51 9.89 -29.70
CA GLN A 100 16.96 9.89 -28.30
C GLN A 100 15.97 9.24 -27.34
N VAL A 101 14.67 9.21 -27.68
CA VAL A 101 13.61 8.70 -26.80
C VAL A 101 12.67 7.76 -27.57
N LEU A 102 12.60 6.50 -27.14
CA LEU A 102 11.53 5.59 -27.53
C LEU A 102 10.37 5.70 -26.54
N VAL A 103 9.17 5.92 -27.07
CA VAL A 103 7.95 6.15 -26.31
C VAL A 103 7.02 4.94 -26.43
N TYR A 104 6.95 4.11 -25.39
CA TYR A 104 6.01 2.99 -25.33
C TYR A 104 4.73 3.46 -24.62
N ALA A 105 3.58 3.44 -25.30
CA ALA A 105 2.28 3.78 -24.73
C ALA A 105 1.37 2.55 -24.55
N ALA A 106 0.32 2.67 -23.74
CA ALA A 106 -0.76 1.70 -23.70
C ALA A 106 -1.56 1.74 -25.02
N SER A 107 -1.79 0.56 -25.57
CA SER A 107 -1.92 0.24 -27.00
C SER A 107 -2.99 0.97 -27.87
N PHE A 108 -3.99 1.64 -27.29
CA PHE A 108 -5.30 1.93 -27.95
C PHE A 108 -6.20 0.70 -28.25
N TRP A 109 -5.77 -0.56 -27.99
CA TRP A 109 -6.64 -1.76 -28.05
C TRP A 109 -7.61 -1.80 -26.86
N GLU A 110 -7.09 -1.65 -25.65
CA GLU A 110 -7.77 -1.90 -24.37
C GLU A 110 -9.00 -0.99 -24.16
N LEU A 111 -8.96 0.24 -24.66
CA LEU A 111 -10.03 1.23 -24.51
C LEU A 111 -11.20 1.04 -25.51
N ARG A 112 -11.01 0.25 -26.58
CA ARG A 112 -12.02 0.15 -27.66
C ARG A 112 -13.18 -0.81 -27.36
N LEU A 113 -13.08 -1.61 -26.29
CA LEU A 113 -14.20 -2.42 -25.79
C LEU A 113 -15.27 -1.60 -25.06
N LEU A 114 -14.96 -0.37 -24.63
CA LEU A 114 -15.89 0.54 -23.94
C LEU A 114 -16.60 1.54 -24.88
N SER A 115 -16.41 1.43 -26.20
CA SER A 115 -16.82 2.48 -27.16
C SER A 115 -17.41 1.95 -28.47
N PHE A 116 -18.42 1.06 -28.39
CA PHE A 116 -19.06 0.46 -29.59
C PHE A 116 -20.59 0.40 -29.59
N SER A 117 -21.29 1.54 -29.47
CA SER A 117 -22.74 1.63 -29.77
C SER A 117 -23.22 3.04 -30.22
N ALA A 118 -22.59 3.61 -31.26
CA ALA A 118 -22.91 4.98 -31.72
C ALA A 118 -23.12 5.14 -33.25
N THR A 119 -23.66 4.12 -33.95
CA THR A 119 -24.29 4.32 -35.27
C THR A 119 -25.69 3.73 -35.27
N GLY A 120 -26.68 4.54 -35.67
CA GLY A 120 -28.06 4.34 -35.26
C GLY A 120 -28.87 3.34 -36.10
N ARG A 121 -29.54 2.41 -35.43
CA ARG A 121 -30.91 1.96 -35.74
C ARG A 121 -31.57 1.34 -34.50
N SER A 122 -32.83 1.67 -34.27
CA SER A 122 -33.54 1.35 -33.02
C SER A 122 -33.79 -0.16 -32.83
N ARG A 123 -33.42 -0.68 -31.65
CA ARG A 123 -34.07 -1.82 -30.99
C ARG A 123 -33.83 -1.78 -29.48
N ALA A 124 -34.68 -2.46 -28.72
CA ALA A 124 -34.84 -2.25 -27.28
C ALA A 124 -33.69 -2.78 -26.41
N VAL A 125 -33.52 -2.15 -25.25
CA VAL A 125 -32.58 -2.52 -24.19
C VAL A 125 -33.08 -3.73 -23.40
N PRO A 126 -32.23 -4.73 -23.13
CA PRO A 126 -32.32 -5.62 -21.97
C PRO A 126 -31.32 -5.16 -20.90
N ALA A 127 -31.79 -4.96 -19.66
CA ALA A 127 -30.93 -4.56 -18.55
C ALA A 127 -30.23 -5.76 -17.90
N THR A 128 -28.97 -6.00 -18.28
CA THR A 128 -28.03 -6.88 -17.55
C THR A 128 -26.62 -6.31 -17.61
N LEU A 129 -26.17 -5.65 -16.54
CA LEU A 129 -24.76 -5.36 -16.32
C LEU A 129 -24.00 -6.68 -16.13
N GLN A 130 -22.90 -6.86 -16.85
CA GLN A 130 -22.10 -8.08 -16.75
C GLN A 130 -21.22 -8.05 -15.50
N THR A 131 -21.08 -9.19 -14.83
CA THR A 131 -19.98 -9.42 -13.91
C THR A 131 -18.65 -9.26 -14.64
N PRO A 132 -17.58 -8.77 -13.97
CA PRO A 132 -16.22 -8.86 -14.52
C PRO A 132 -15.95 -10.33 -14.85
N SER A 133 -15.34 -10.57 -15.99
CA SER A 133 -15.12 -11.94 -16.44
C SER A 133 -14.18 -12.68 -15.49
N VAL A 134 -14.32 -14.01 -15.41
CA VAL A 134 -13.36 -14.85 -14.65
C VAL A 134 -11.93 -14.62 -15.16
N THR A 135 -11.78 -14.24 -16.44
CA THR A 135 -10.54 -13.79 -17.07
C THR A 135 -9.92 -12.57 -16.36
N GLU A 136 -10.67 -11.48 -16.17
CA GLU A 136 -10.15 -10.24 -15.54
C GLU A 136 -9.63 -10.46 -14.12
N LEU A 137 -10.36 -11.24 -13.32
CA LEU A 137 -9.95 -11.61 -11.97
C LEU A 137 -8.72 -12.52 -11.97
N THR A 138 -8.63 -13.43 -12.95
CA THR A 138 -7.45 -14.27 -13.15
C THR A 138 -6.23 -13.45 -13.55
N ASP A 139 -6.38 -12.47 -14.46
CA ASP A 139 -5.27 -11.63 -14.91
C ASP A 139 -4.82 -10.64 -13.83
N THR A 140 -5.72 -10.04 -13.03
CA THR A 140 -5.34 -9.21 -11.87
C THR A 140 -4.51 -10.02 -10.88
N PHE A 141 -5.00 -11.20 -10.47
CA PHE A 141 -4.27 -12.10 -9.58
C PHE A 141 -2.91 -12.55 -10.17
N ARG A 142 -2.85 -12.77 -11.49
CA ARG A 142 -1.62 -13.10 -12.21
C ARG A 142 -0.61 -11.95 -12.20
N GLN A 143 -1.02 -10.70 -12.35
CA GLN A 143 -0.13 -9.54 -12.23
C GLN A 143 0.44 -9.40 -10.81
N LEU A 144 -0.40 -9.58 -9.78
CA LEU A 144 0.07 -9.59 -8.37
C LEU A 144 1.10 -10.70 -8.13
N THR A 145 0.85 -11.91 -8.63
CA THR A 145 1.79 -13.03 -8.52
C THR A 145 3.10 -12.78 -9.31
N ILE A 146 3.04 -12.13 -10.47
CA ILE A 146 4.22 -11.69 -11.22
C ILE A 146 5.02 -10.63 -10.45
N ALA A 147 4.35 -9.68 -9.78
CA ALA A 147 5.00 -8.66 -8.97
C ALA A 147 5.72 -9.29 -7.75
N GLN A 148 5.02 -10.16 -7.01
CA GLN A 148 5.59 -10.91 -5.86
C GLN A 148 6.85 -11.69 -6.27
N GLU A 149 6.84 -12.37 -7.41
CA GLU A 149 7.97 -13.14 -7.95
C GLU A 149 9.13 -12.24 -8.44
N ARG A 150 8.86 -11.03 -8.95
CA ARG A 150 9.91 -10.05 -9.27
C ARG A 150 10.63 -9.59 -8.02
N THR A 151 9.89 -9.17 -7.00
CA THR A 151 10.44 -8.76 -5.71
C THR A 151 11.23 -9.89 -5.05
N ARG A 152 10.72 -11.13 -5.11
CA ARG A 152 11.41 -12.32 -4.59
C ARG A 152 12.80 -12.50 -5.20
N ARG A 153 12.89 -12.47 -6.54
CA ARG A 153 14.17 -12.60 -7.25
C ARG A 153 15.12 -11.49 -6.87
N LYS A 154 14.63 -10.25 -6.76
CA LYS A 154 15.47 -9.09 -6.43
C LYS A 154 15.98 -9.04 -5.00
N ILE A 155 15.29 -9.72 -4.08
CA ILE A 155 15.78 -10.00 -2.72
C ILE A 155 16.87 -11.10 -2.78
N LEU A 156 16.65 -12.22 -3.48
CA LEU A 156 17.63 -13.32 -3.59
C LEU A 156 18.88 -12.99 -4.44
N ASP A 157 18.74 -12.16 -5.48
CA ASP A 157 19.83 -11.57 -6.28
C ASP A 157 20.64 -10.52 -5.47
N GLY A 158 20.16 -10.18 -4.27
CA GLY A 158 20.69 -9.10 -3.42
C GLY A 158 21.93 -9.49 -2.61
N PRO A 159 22.49 -8.52 -1.85
CA PRO A 159 23.50 -8.81 -0.84
C PRO A 159 22.86 -9.57 0.35
N SER A 160 23.68 -10.14 1.24
CA SER A 160 23.17 -10.79 2.46
C SER A 160 22.36 -9.82 3.33
N ALA A 161 21.42 -10.32 4.14
CA ALA A 161 20.55 -9.48 4.97
C ALA A 161 21.32 -8.46 5.85
N SER A 162 22.45 -8.91 6.42
CA SER A 162 23.38 -8.05 7.19
C SER A 162 24.11 -6.99 6.37
N ILE A 163 24.30 -7.16 5.06
CA ILE A 163 24.89 -6.16 4.17
C ILE A 163 23.79 -5.24 3.62
N ALA A 164 22.62 -5.78 3.28
CA ALA A 164 21.44 -5.02 2.88
C ALA A 164 21.05 -3.98 3.95
N ALA A 165 21.06 -4.39 5.23
CA ALA A 165 20.71 -3.54 6.37
C ALA A 165 21.72 -2.42 6.70
N GLN A 166 22.88 -2.37 6.05
CA GLN A 166 23.80 -1.23 6.21
C GLN A 166 23.17 0.05 5.62
N PRO A 167 23.20 1.21 6.30
CA PRO A 167 22.42 2.39 5.89
C PRO A 167 22.58 2.83 4.43
N LYS A 168 23.77 2.67 3.83
CA LYS A 168 24.02 3.00 2.42
C LYS A 168 23.46 1.95 1.45
N ALA A 169 23.44 0.67 1.83
CA ALA A 169 22.86 -0.40 1.03
C ALA A 169 21.32 -0.35 1.12
N PHE A 170 20.78 -0.21 2.32
CA PHE A 170 19.35 -0.10 2.57
C PHE A 170 18.75 1.10 1.81
N MET A 171 19.34 2.30 1.93
CA MET A 171 18.86 3.46 1.14
C MET A 171 18.97 3.26 -0.38
N LYS A 172 19.97 2.50 -0.86
CA LYS A 172 20.08 2.13 -2.29
C LYS A 172 18.98 1.13 -2.71
N GLN A 173 18.54 0.26 -1.83
CA GLN A 173 17.43 -0.69 -2.04
C GLN A 173 16.07 0.03 -2.00
N GLN A 174 15.85 0.90 -1.02
CA GLN A 174 14.64 1.72 -0.89
C GLN A 174 14.42 2.71 -2.05
N ASN A 175 15.50 3.16 -2.69
CA ASN A 175 15.45 3.98 -3.91
C ASN A 175 15.09 3.18 -5.18
N ARG A 176 14.80 1.88 -5.07
CA ARG A 176 14.28 1.03 -6.16
C ARG A 176 12.79 0.79 -5.99
N ASP A 177 12.11 0.52 -7.10
CA ASP A 177 10.67 0.19 -7.10
C ASP A 177 10.40 -1.32 -7.24
N ASP A 178 11.42 -2.17 -7.41
CA ASP A 178 11.29 -3.62 -7.59
C ASP A 178 11.50 -4.47 -6.32
N ALA A 179 12.25 -3.96 -5.32
CA ALA A 179 12.44 -4.64 -4.02
C ALA A 179 12.65 -3.71 -2.79
N PRO A 180 11.92 -2.60 -2.62
CA PRO A 180 11.91 -1.88 -1.36
C PRO A 180 11.16 -2.67 -0.26
N ILE A 181 11.63 -2.56 0.99
CA ILE A 181 10.93 -3.02 2.19
C ILE A 181 10.07 -1.86 2.69
N TYR A 182 8.75 -2.04 2.74
CA TYR A 182 7.83 -0.98 3.14
C TYR A 182 7.73 -0.85 4.66
N ASN A 183 8.73 -0.19 5.27
CA ASN A 183 8.86 0.05 6.72
C ASN A 183 8.89 1.52 7.14
N GLY A 184 8.46 2.43 6.26
CA GLY A 184 8.39 3.88 6.55
C GLY A 184 9.75 4.59 6.57
N ARG A 185 10.84 3.93 6.19
CA ARG A 185 12.19 4.52 6.08
C ARG A 185 12.71 4.37 4.65
N PRO A 186 12.68 5.39 3.77
CA PRO A 186 12.09 6.72 3.95
C PRO A 186 10.55 6.70 4.01
N TRP A 187 9.95 7.83 4.39
CA TRP A 187 8.52 7.95 4.70
C TRP A 187 7.58 7.53 3.54
N ASP A 188 8.00 7.70 2.29
CA ASP A 188 7.20 7.30 1.11
C ASP A 188 7.24 5.78 0.84
N ARG A 189 8.09 5.03 1.55
CA ARG A 189 8.06 3.56 1.62
C ARG A 189 7.27 3.07 2.84
N THR A 190 6.12 3.68 3.13
CA THR A 190 5.17 3.22 4.15
C THR A 190 4.15 2.25 3.54
N GLY A 191 4.02 1.04 4.08
CA GLY A 191 3.06 0.05 3.61
C GLY A 191 1.62 0.30 4.10
N LYS A 192 0.69 -0.57 3.68
CA LYS A 192 -0.63 -0.70 4.31
C LYS A 192 -0.47 -1.24 5.75
N PRO A 193 -1.36 -0.93 6.70
CA PRO A 193 -1.30 -1.45 8.08
C PRO A 193 -1.33 -2.98 8.06
N ILE A 194 -0.43 -3.66 8.78
CA ILE A 194 -0.36 -5.13 8.79
C ILE A 194 -1.52 -5.77 9.59
N GLU A 195 -2.14 -4.98 10.46
CA GLU A 195 -3.25 -5.34 11.34
C GLU A 195 -4.49 -5.77 10.56
N ILE A 196 -4.70 -5.31 9.32
CA ILE A 196 -5.83 -5.72 8.48
C ILE A 196 -5.56 -7.03 7.71
N TYR A 197 -4.33 -7.55 7.76
CA TYR A 197 -3.88 -8.72 6.98
C TYR A 197 -3.71 -10.00 7.81
N HIS A 198 -3.60 -9.92 9.14
CA HIS A 198 -3.58 -11.12 9.98
C HIS A 198 -4.03 -10.88 11.44
N PRO A 199 -4.86 -11.76 12.04
CA PRO A 199 -5.31 -11.62 13.43
C PRO A 199 -4.20 -11.61 14.48
N ALA A 200 -3.06 -12.28 14.25
CA ALA A 200 -1.96 -12.30 15.23
C ALA A 200 -1.48 -10.89 15.64
N PHE A 201 -1.43 -9.93 14.71
CA PHE A 201 -1.02 -8.56 15.03
C PHE A 201 -2.11 -7.81 15.79
N ARG A 202 -3.40 -8.07 15.49
CA ARG A 202 -4.54 -7.53 16.25
C ARG A 202 -4.53 -8.08 17.68
N ILE A 203 -4.44 -9.40 17.84
CA ILE A 203 -4.32 -10.08 19.15
C ILE A 203 -3.19 -9.47 19.99
N PHE A 204 -2.01 -9.28 19.41
CA PHE A 204 -0.89 -8.63 20.10
C PHE A 204 -1.25 -7.22 20.61
N LEU A 205 -1.79 -6.35 19.74
CA LEU A 205 -2.14 -4.97 20.08
C LEU A 205 -3.35 -4.87 21.02
N ASP A 206 -4.34 -5.74 20.87
CA ASP A 206 -5.55 -5.76 21.70
C ASP A 206 -5.23 -6.23 23.13
N THR A 207 -4.45 -7.31 23.29
CA THR A 207 -3.97 -7.78 24.60
C THR A 207 -3.03 -6.74 25.25
N LEU A 208 -2.23 -6.01 24.47
CA LEU A 208 -1.44 -4.87 24.98
C LEU A 208 -2.28 -3.74 25.59
N ASN A 209 -3.58 -3.67 25.29
CA ASN A 209 -4.52 -2.70 25.86
C ASN A 209 -5.43 -3.26 26.97
N GLN A 210 -5.46 -4.58 27.21
CA GLN A 210 -6.29 -5.23 28.25
C GLN A 210 -5.60 -5.23 29.63
N GLU A 211 -6.32 -4.93 30.71
CA GLU A 211 -5.77 -4.93 32.10
C GLU A 211 -5.52 -6.33 32.69
N ASP A 212 -5.58 -7.39 31.87
CA ASP A 212 -5.34 -8.77 32.25
C ASP A 212 -4.01 -8.95 33.01
N THR A 213 -4.08 -9.74 34.08
CA THR A 213 -2.98 -9.93 35.04
C THR A 213 -2.24 -11.23 34.74
N PRO A 214 -0.97 -11.18 34.29
CA PRO A 214 -0.16 -12.38 34.06
C PRO A 214 0.05 -13.24 35.30
N SER A 215 0.44 -14.50 35.11
CA SER A 215 0.68 -15.42 36.22
C SER A 215 1.96 -15.10 37.00
N GLY A 216 2.07 -15.63 38.22
CA GLY A 216 3.30 -15.56 39.01
C GLY A 216 4.53 -16.14 38.29
N LEU A 217 4.34 -17.10 37.38
CA LEU A 217 5.43 -17.67 36.57
C LEU A 217 5.83 -16.76 35.40
N ASP A 218 4.87 -16.07 34.78
CA ASP A 218 5.18 -15.07 33.75
C ASP A 218 6.01 -13.92 34.34
N TYR A 219 5.67 -13.46 35.55
CA TYR A 219 6.44 -12.43 36.27
C TYR A 219 7.87 -12.86 36.56
N ILE A 220 8.07 -14.05 37.14
CA ILE A 220 9.42 -14.59 37.45
C ILE A 220 10.25 -14.76 36.17
N SER A 221 9.64 -15.31 35.11
CA SER A 221 10.33 -15.53 33.84
C SER A 221 10.70 -14.21 33.16
N THR A 222 9.80 -13.20 33.22
CA THR A 222 10.10 -11.85 32.75
C THR A 222 11.24 -11.23 33.56
N GLU A 223 11.19 -11.28 34.89
CA GLU A 223 12.20 -10.67 35.78
C GLU A 223 13.61 -11.20 35.49
N ASN A 224 13.74 -12.51 35.22
CA ASN A 224 15.01 -13.13 34.80
C ASN A 224 15.50 -12.58 33.44
N LEU A 225 14.60 -12.46 32.44
CA LEU A 225 14.93 -11.80 31.16
C LEU A 225 15.38 -10.35 31.37
N LEU A 226 14.71 -9.59 32.26
CA LEU A 226 15.02 -8.18 32.49
C LEU A 226 16.44 -7.99 33.06
N ARG A 227 16.85 -8.87 33.98
CA ARG A 227 18.19 -8.84 34.60
C ARG A 227 19.29 -9.21 33.61
N ASP A 228 19.12 -10.31 32.88
CA ASP A 228 20.12 -10.75 31.90
C ASP A 228 20.17 -9.83 30.66
N SER A 229 19.08 -9.11 30.37
CA SER A 229 19.04 -8.01 29.40
C SER A 229 19.82 -6.77 29.86
N GLN A 230 19.82 -6.47 31.16
CA GLN A 230 20.66 -5.39 31.73
C GLN A 230 22.14 -5.75 31.88
N ALA A 231 22.49 -7.04 31.80
CA ALA A 231 23.87 -7.49 32.00
C ALA A 231 24.81 -7.03 30.86
N THR A 232 26.05 -6.74 31.24
CA THR A 232 27.17 -6.53 30.31
C THR A 232 27.86 -7.85 30.02
N TYR A 233 28.16 -8.13 28.75
CA TYR A 233 28.80 -9.37 28.31
C TYR A 233 30.15 -9.09 27.66
N ASP A 234 31.10 -10.02 27.75
CA ASP A 234 32.38 -9.87 27.04
C ASP A 234 32.23 -10.09 25.52
N HIS A 235 31.21 -10.87 25.13
CA HIS A 235 30.97 -11.35 23.77
C HIS A 235 29.47 -11.43 23.46
N GLU A 236 29.08 -10.99 22.27
CA GLU A 236 27.71 -11.00 21.72
C GLU A 236 27.07 -12.40 21.75
N ASP A 237 27.84 -13.47 21.51
CA ASP A 237 27.38 -14.86 21.63
C ASP A 237 26.81 -15.19 23.03
N LYS A 238 27.45 -14.71 24.09
CA LYS A 238 26.99 -14.95 25.48
C LYS A 238 25.65 -14.26 25.73
N ARG A 239 25.55 -12.99 25.31
CA ARG A 239 24.33 -12.19 25.36
C ARG A 239 23.19 -12.87 24.61
N GLY A 240 23.47 -13.33 23.40
CA GLY A 240 22.50 -14.03 22.55
C GLY A 240 22.02 -15.36 23.13
N ILE A 241 22.90 -16.15 23.77
CA ILE A 241 22.52 -17.39 24.44
C ILE A 241 21.58 -17.12 25.63
N ALA A 242 21.91 -16.15 26.49
CA ALA A 242 21.10 -15.80 27.66
C ALA A 242 19.69 -15.30 27.24
N LEU A 243 19.63 -14.30 26.35
CA LEU A 243 18.38 -13.73 25.88
C LEU A 243 17.49 -14.75 25.15
N LYS A 244 18.06 -15.61 24.28
CA LYS A 244 17.31 -16.68 23.62
C LYS A 244 16.76 -17.70 24.60
N THR A 245 17.52 -18.06 25.64
CA THR A 245 17.07 -19.00 26.67
C THR A 245 15.82 -18.48 27.39
N HIS A 246 15.84 -17.24 27.87
CA HIS A 246 14.69 -16.64 28.56
C HIS A 246 13.50 -16.40 27.62
N LEU A 247 13.72 -15.89 26.41
CA LEU A 247 12.65 -15.70 25.42
C LEU A 247 12.00 -17.05 25.03
N SER A 248 12.77 -18.13 24.90
CA SER A 248 12.22 -19.47 24.64
C SER A 248 11.34 -19.98 25.78
N ILE A 249 11.70 -19.69 27.03
CA ILE A 249 10.89 -20.05 28.21
C ILE A 249 9.60 -19.24 28.24
N ILE A 250 9.68 -17.92 28.07
CA ILE A 250 8.52 -17.01 28.18
C ILE A 250 7.51 -17.25 27.06
N LEU A 251 8.00 -17.43 25.82
CA LEU A 251 7.16 -17.65 24.64
C LEU A 251 6.76 -19.12 24.45
N GLY A 252 7.35 -20.06 25.20
CA GLY A 252 7.06 -21.50 25.09
C GLY A 252 7.53 -22.15 23.78
N ARG A 253 8.47 -21.53 23.05
CA ARG A 253 8.92 -21.96 21.72
C ARG A 253 10.46 -22.01 21.61
N ASP A 254 10.98 -22.94 20.82
CA ASP A 254 12.41 -22.98 20.49
C ASP A 254 12.85 -21.76 19.67
N ILE A 255 13.99 -21.14 20.04
CA ILE A 255 14.62 -20.04 19.32
C ILE A 255 16.03 -20.49 18.89
N SER A 256 16.08 -21.33 17.87
CA SER A 256 17.32 -21.84 17.28
C SER A 256 17.83 -20.96 16.13
N SER A 257 19.12 -21.05 15.80
CA SER A 257 19.69 -20.31 14.68
C SER A 257 19.27 -20.90 13.33
N GLY A 258 18.72 -20.04 12.44
CA GLY A 258 18.22 -20.45 11.14
C GLY A 258 19.13 -20.00 10.00
N LYS A 259 19.91 -20.89 9.39
CA LYS A 259 20.69 -20.54 8.18
C LYS A 259 19.92 -20.86 6.91
N VAL A 260 19.85 -19.90 5.99
CA VAL A 260 19.36 -20.05 4.61
C VAL A 260 20.35 -19.40 3.63
N SER A 261 20.05 -19.37 2.33
CA SER A 261 20.91 -18.64 1.37
C SER A 261 20.88 -17.14 1.70
N GLY A 262 22.06 -16.51 1.82
CA GLY A 262 22.20 -15.08 2.08
C GLY A 262 21.74 -14.56 3.46
N CYS A 263 21.26 -15.40 4.37
CA CYS A 263 20.78 -14.98 5.69
C CYS A 263 21.06 -16.02 6.79
N MET A 264 21.40 -15.52 7.98
CA MET A 264 21.55 -16.29 9.22
C MET A 264 21.27 -15.35 10.40
N ALA A 265 20.00 -15.20 10.77
CA ALA A 265 19.59 -14.44 11.95
C ALA A 265 19.99 -15.15 13.25
N ASP A 266 20.13 -14.37 14.32
CA ASP A 266 20.63 -14.83 15.62
C ASP A 266 19.68 -15.83 16.27
N GLY A 267 18.37 -15.74 16.00
CA GLY A 267 17.36 -16.73 16.37
C GLY A 267 16.16 -16.73 15.44
N VAL A 268 15.45 -17.87 15.35
CA VAL A 268 14.24 -18.03 14.53
C VAL A 268 13.26 -18.94 15.25
N ILE A 269 12.04 -18.47 15.50
CA ILE A 269 10.91 -19.33 15.87
C ILE A 269 10.27 -19.81 14.58
N LYS A 270 10.18 -21.14 14.41
CA LYS A 270 9.59 -21.76 13.22
C LYS A 270 8.99 -23.12 13.52
N TRP A 271 7.99 -23.50 12.73
CA TRP A 271 7.42 -24.84 12.73
C TRP A 271 7.84 -25.58 11.47
N ARG A 272 8.12 -26.88 11.61
CA ARG A 272 8.52 -27.75 10.51
C ARG A 272 7.63 -28.99 10.47
N ALA A 273 7.02 -29.25 9.31
CA ALA A 273 6.22 -30.45 9.13
C ALA A 273 7.09 -31.72 9.25
N PRO A 274 6.65 -32.73 10.03
CA PRO A 274 7.35 -34.01 10.10
C PRO A 274 7.48 -34.73 8.75
N ASN A 275 6.49 -34.54 7.85
CA ASN A 275 6.30 -35.42 6.69
C ASN A 275 6.75 -34.84 5.34
N ASN A 276 6.84 -33.50 5.20
CA ASN A 276 7.20 -32.84 3.93
C ASN A 276 8.34 -31.81 4.08
N ALA A 277 8.96 -31.70 5.26
CA ALA A 277 10.10 -30.85 5.58
C ALA A 277 9.91 -29.32 5.41
N LEU A 278 8.74 -28.86 4.98
CA LEU A 278 8.39 -27.44 4.83
C LEU A 278 8.47 -26.70 6.16
N GLN A 279 8.83 -25.42 6.12
CA GLN A 279 9.07 -24.57 7.28
C GLN A 279 8.26 -23.27 7.19
N ALA A 280 7.49 -22.96 8.23
CA ALA A 280 6.84 -21.66 8.43
C ALA A 280 7.58 -20.88 9.52
N TYR A 281 7.85 -19.60 9.27
CA TYR A 281 8.61 -18.74 10.17
C TYR A 281 7.66 -17.87 11.00
N TYR A 282 7.63 -18.05 12.32
CA TYR A 282 6.71 -17.32 13.20
C TYR A 282 7.36 -16.07 13.77
N SER A 283 8.67 -16.14 14.06
CA SER A 283 9.45 -14.97 14.47
C SER A 283 10.90 -15.05 13.99
N VAL A 284 11.48 -13.89 13.68
CA VAL A 284 12.92 -13.70 13.46
C VAL A 284 13.48 -12.85 14.60
N LEU A 285 14.65 -13.21 15.14
CA LEU A 285 15.34 -12.48 16.19
C LEU A 285 16.72 -12.02 15.69
N GLU A 286 16.94 -10.72 15.75
CA GLU A 286 18.22 -10.06 15.47
C GLU A 286 18.70 -9.36 16.74
N LEU A 287 19.86 -9.77 17.22
CA LEU A 287 20.49 -9.35 18.47
C LEU A 287 21.76 -8.57 18.17
N LYS A 288 21.97 -7.43 18.83
CA LYS A 288 23.23 -6.70 18.78
C LYS A 288 23.67 -6.36 20.21
N ASP A 289 24.97 -6.39 20.48
CA ASP A 289 25.47 -6.29 21.86
C ASP A 289 25.05 -4.99 22.57
N GLU A 290 25.18 -3.84 21.88
CA GLU A 290 24.71 -2.52 22.35
C GLU A 290 24.25 -1.62 21.19
N ILE A 291 23.49 -0.56 21.52
CA ILE A 291 23.08 0.46 20.53
C ILE A 291 24.32 1.13 19.93
N GLY A 292 24.46 1.05 18.60
CA GLY A 292 25.61 1.59 17.87
C GLY A 292 26.87 0.71 17.90
N GLY A 293 26.83 -0.46 18.56
CA GLY A 293 27.92 -1.44 18.55
C GLY A 293 28.12 -2.17 17.21
N SER A 294 27.19 -2.02 16.26
CA SER A 294 27.21 -2.67 14.95
C SER A 294 27.00 -1.66 13.80
N THR A 295 27.38 -2.05 12.59
CA THR A 295 27.19 -1.26 11.36
C THR A 295 25.76 -1.31 10.81
N CYS A 296 24.89 -2.11 11.42
CA CYS A 296 23.52 -2.37 11.00
C CYS A 296 22.52 -2.13 12.13
N ASP A 297 21.36 -1.59 11.77
CA ASP A 297 20.20 -1.42 12.65
C ASP A 297 19.46 -2.77 12.75
N PRO A 298 19.25 -3.36 13.95
CA PRO A 298 18.64 -4.68 14.07
C PRO A 298 17.18 -4.73 13.60
N SER A 299 16.46 -3.60 13.58
CA SER A 299 15.09 -3.56 13.02
C SER A 299 15.09 -3.64 11.50
N ILE A 300 16.12 -3.07 10.85
CA ILE A 300 16.33 -3.19 9.41
C ILE A 300 16.87 -4.58 9.09
N GLN A 301 17.88 -5.08 9.82
CA GLN A 301 18.41 -6.43 9.62
C GLN A 301 17.32 -7.50 9.85
N GLY A 302 16.43 -7.32 10.81
CA GLY A 302 15.30 -8.22 11.04
C GLY A 302 14.30 -8.23 9.90
N ALA A 303 14.06 -7.08 9.26
CA ALA A 303 13.21 -6.96 8.08
C ALA A 303 13.83 -7.62 6.84
N GLU A 304 15.14 -7.42 6.60
CA GLU A 304 15.87 -8.09 5.52
C GLU A 304 15.97 -9.60 5.77
N SER A 305 16.21 -10.04 7.02
CA SER A 305 16.23 -11.45 7.39
C SER A 305 14.85 -12.11 7.20
N TYR A 306 13.76 -11.46 7.65
CA TYR A 306 12.38 -11.87 7.36
C TYR A 306 12.13 -12.04 5.86
N ALA A 307 12.51 -11.05 5.06
CA ALA A 307 12.37 -11.09 3.61
C ALA A 307 13.14 -12.27 3.00
N MET A 308 14.40 -12.47 3.41
CA MET A 308 15.24 -13.56 2.93
C MET A 308 14.66 -14.94 3.27
N TYR A 309 14.18 -15.18 4.49
CA TYR A 309 13.55 -16.47 4.87
C TYR A 309 12.32 -16.77 4.03
N TRP A 310 11.42 -15.80 3.83
CA TRP A 310 10.20 -16.01 3.05
C TRP A 310 10.42 -15.96 1.54
N CYS A 311 11.55 -15.48 1.03
CA CYS A 311 11.88 -15.51 -0.40
C CYS A 311 12.49 -16.85 -0.89
N GLN A 312 13.00 -17.71 0.00
CA GLN A 312 13.56 -19.02 -0.38
C GLN A 312 12.56 -19.91 -1.14
N ASP A 313 13.05 -20.92 -1.87
CA ASP A 313 12.20 -21.82 -2.66
C ASP A 313 11.45 -22.84 -1.78
N GLU A 314 12.02 -23.23 -0.64
CA GLU A 314 11.37 -24.09 0.37
C GLU A 314 10.14 -23.44 1.00
N ALA A 315 10.09 -22.10 1.03
CA ALA A 315 8.96 -21.33 1.53
C ALA A 315 7.85 -21.14 0.46
N ASN A 316 8.11 -21.48 -0.82
CA ASN A 316 7.20 -21.23 -1.94
C ASN A 316 5.79 -21.84 -1.79
N PRO A 317 5.61 -23.07 -1.27
CA PRO A 317 4.26 -23.64 -1.11
C PRO A 317 3.39 -22.86 -0.12
N ILE A 318 4.01 -22.28 0.92
CA ILE A 318 3.33 -21.49 1.95
C ILE A 318 3.07 -20.07 1.45
N ARG A 319 4.07 -19.44 0.81
CA ARG A 319 3.99 -18.10 0.21
C ARG A 319 2.93 -17.98 -0.89
N LYS A 320 2.51 -19.10 -1.51
CA LYS A 320 1.39 -19.15 -2.47
C LYS A 320 0.00 -19.17 -1.81
N LEU A 321 -0.08 -19.46 -0.51
CA LEU A 321 -1.32 -19.59 0.27
C LEU A 321 -1.48 -18.54 1.38
N SER A 322 -0.43 -17.76 1.65
CA SER A 322 -0.32 -16.93 2.85
C SER A 322 0.33 -15.58 2.57
N CYS A 323 -0.10 -14.55 3.29
CA CYS A 323 0.57 -13.25 3.39
C CYS A 323 1.86 -13.31 4.26
N CYS A 324 2.33 -14.50 4.62
CA CYS A 324 3.55 -14.76 5.38
C CYS A 324 3.71 -13.95 6.70
N PRO A 325 2.69 -13.90 7.58
CA PRO A 325 2.75 -13.14 8.82
C PRO A 325 3.82 -13.68 9.78
N SER A 326 4.77 -12.83 10.19
CA SER A 326 5.76 -13.13 11.23
C SER A 326 5.97 -11.94 12.15
N PHE A 327 6.41 -12.22 13.38
CA PHE A 327 7.03 -11.22 14.25
C PHE A 327 8.53 -11.06 13.96
N ILE A 328 9.07 -9.90 14.29
CA ILE A 328 10.49 -9.60 14.22
C ILE A 328 10.89 -8.96 15.55
N LEU A 329 11.85 -9.57 16.23
CA LEU A 329 12.41 -9.10 17.49
C LEU A 329 13.76 -8.48 17.20
N ALA A 330 13.85 -7.16 17.31
CA ALA A 330 15.06 -6.40 17.09
C ALA A 330 15.63 -5.93 18.43
N VAL A 331 16.82 -6.41 18.80
CA VAL A 331 17.43 -6.15 20.11
C VAL A 331 18.80 -5.48 19.95
N ALA A 332 19.07 -4.45 20.76
CA ALA A 332 20.38 -3.82 20.90
C ALA A 332 20.61 -3.44 22.37
N GLY A 333 21.56 -4.06 23.06
CA GLY A 333 21.71 -3.84 24.50
C GLY A 333 20.44 -4.22 25.27
N PRO A 334 20.03 -3.47 26.31
CA PRO A 334 18.79 -3.70 27.05
C PRO A 334 17.52 -3.19 26.32
N TRP A 335 17.60 -2.93 25.01
CA TRP A 335 16.53 -2.33 24.22
C TRP A 335 15.98 -3.32 23.18
N MET A 336 14.65 -3.42 23.08
CA MET A 336 13.95 -4.29 22.14
C MET A 336 12.87 -3.52 21.39
N CYS A 337 12.71 -3.80 20.10
CA CYS A 337 11.54 -3.40 19.31
C CYS A 337 10.87 -4.66 18.77
N ILE A 338 9.55 -4.75 18.92
CA ILE A 338 8.73 -5.80 18.33
C ILE A 338 8.10 -5.22 17.08
N LEU A 339 8.36 -5.84 15.93
CA LEU A 339 7.76 -5.51 14.65
C LEU A 339 6.95 -6.70 14.13
N GLY A 340 5.98 -6.45 13.25
CA GLY A 340 5.34 -7.48 12.44
C GLY A 340 5.70 -7.32 10.96
N GLY A 341 5.68 -8.41 10.21
CA GLY A 341 5.95 -8.43 8.77
C GLY A 341 4.92 -9.25 8.00
N VAL A 342 4.56 -8.76 6.80
CA VAL A 342 3.75 -9.49 5.80
C VAL A 342 4.38 -9.37 4.41
N TYR A 343 4.15 -10.37 3.57
CA TYR A 343 4.63 -10.45 2.19
C TYR A 343 3.44 -10.52 1.24
N LEU A 344 3.09 -9.34 0.71
CA LEU A 344 2.09 -9.17 -0.35
C LEU A 344 2.80 -9.28 -1.71
N THR A 345 2.50 -8.40 -2.65
CA THR A 345 3.39 -8.12 -3.81
C THR A 345 4.76 -7.60 -3.37
N GLN A 346 4.79 -6.85 -2.27
CA GLN A 346 5.98 -6.31 -1.61
C GLN A 346 6.10 -6.84 -0.17
N ILE A 347 7.30 -6.74 0.40
CA ILE A 347 7.54 -6.89 1.84
C ILE A 347 7.03 -5.62 2.54
N VAL A 348 6.19 -5.78 3.56
CA VAL A 348 5.76 -4.73 4.49
C VAL A 348 6.20 -5.13 5.89
N VAL A 349 6.85 -4.23 6.63
CA VAL A 349 7.28 -4.49 8.02
C VAL A 349 7.01 -3.24 8.85
N GLN A 350 6.29 -3.38 9.97
CA GLN A 350 5.86 -2.24 10.81
C GLN A 350 6.16 -2.49 12.28
N PRO A 351 6.64 -1.47 13.03
CA PRO A 351 6.82 -1.58 14.47
C PRO A 351 5.46 -1.65 15.17
N LEU A 352 5.28 -2.66 16.01
CA LEU A 352 4.10 -2.87 16.85
C LEU A 352 4.31 -2.35 18.28
N THR A 353 5.55 -2.00 18.64
CA THR A 353 5.91 -1.32 19.89
C THR A 353 6.88 -0.17 19.62
N GLU A 354 7.03 0.72 20.60
CA GLU A 354 8.22 1.58 20.68
C GLU A 354 9.50 0.76 20.98
N MET A 355 10.64 1.44 21.09
CA MET A 355 11.88 0.82 21.57
C MET A 355 11.80 0.60 23.09
N LEU A 356 11.33 -0.58 23.48
CA LEU A 356 11.17 -1.03 24.85
C LEU A 356 12.52 -1.12 25.56
N TRP A 357 12.66 -0.42 26.68
CA TRP A 357 13.68 -0.75 27.68
C TRP A 357 13.25 -2.04 28.40
N VAL A 358 13.86 -3.17 28.04
CA VAL A 358 13.60 -4.50 28.60
C VAL A 358 14.59 -4.71 29.74
N ALA A 359 14.25 -4.20 30.91
CA ALA A 359 15.20 -3.98 32.00
C ALA A 359 14.47 -3.78 33.33
N ASP A 360 15.05 -4.29 34.43
CA ASP A 360 14.43 -4.23 35.76
C ASP A 360 14.61 -2.82 36.35
N HIS A 361 13.55 -2.33 36.98
CA HIS A 361 13.59 -1.13 37.80
C HIS A 361 12.93 -1.48 39.14
N PRO A 362 13.72 -1.77 40.20
CA PRO A 362 13.24 -2.27 41.50
C PRO A 362 12.29 -1.35 42.30
N GLN A 363 11.84 -0.24 41.71
CA GLN A 363 10.89 0.72 42.30
C GLN A 363 9.68 0.99 41.38
N LYS A 364 9.55 0.26 40.26
CA LYS A 364 8.50 0.43 39.24
C LYS A 364 7.89 -0.91 38.85
N GLU A 365 7.16 -1.50 39.78
CA GLU A 365 6.31 -2.69 39.57
C GLU A 365 5.43 -2.57 38.30
N SER A 366 4.94 -1.37 37.98
CA SER A 366 4.18 -1.10 36.76
C SER A 366 4.96 -1.36 35.47
N ARG A 367 6.29 -1.23 35.45
CA ARG A 367 7.11 -1.55 34.27
C ARG A 367 7.27 -3.07 34.10
N LEU A 368 7.45 -3.82 35.20
CA LEU A 368 7.41 -5.28 35.16
C LEU A 368 6.03 -5.76 34.68
N LYS A 369 4.93 -5.24 35.25
CA LYS A 369 3.55 -5.52 34.81
C LYS A 369 3.32 -5.24 33.32
N TYR A 370 3.83 -4.12 32.81
CA TYR A 370 3.75 -3.81 31.39
C TYR A 370 4.57 -4.80 30.54
N LEU A 371 5.84 -5.04 30.86
CA LEU A 371 6.70 -5.94 30.09
C LEU A 371 6.22 -7.39 30.11
N THR A 372 5.73 -7.90 31.24
CA THR A 372 5.14 -9.24 31.32
C THR A 372 3.89 -9.35 30.44
N ARG A 373 3.04 -8.31 30.38
CA ARG A 373 1.91 -8.25 29.44
C ARG A 373 2.36 -8.20 27.98
N VAL A 374 3.44 -7.48 27.64
CA VAL A 374 4.03 -7.47 26.29
C VAL A 374 4.44 -8.89 25.86
N PHE A 375 5.15 -9.63 26.70
CA PHE A 375 5.60 -10.98 26.33
C PHE A 375 4.47 -12.02 26.36
N ALA A 376 3.46 -11.87 27.21
CA ALA A 376 2.24 -12.69 27.16
C ALA A 376 1.49 -12.46 25.83
N ALA A 377 1.23 -11.20 25.46
CA ALA A 377 0.61 -10.84 24.18
C ALA A 377 1.40 -11.39 22.98
N LEU A 378 2.73 -11.36 23.03
CA LEU A 378 3.59 -11.91 21.98
C LEU A 378 3.50 -13.44 21.89
N ARG A 379 3.44 -14.15 23.03
CA ARG A 379 3.20 -15.60 23.07
C ARG A 379 1.85 -15.95 22.45
N ASP A 380 0.79 -15.30 22.90
CA ASP A 380 -0.58 -15.61 22.48
C ASP A 380 -0.77 -15.32 20.97
N ALA A 381 -0.09 -14.29 20.45
CA ALA A 381 -0.02 -14.01 19.02
C ALA A 381 0.84 -15.00 18.22
N ILE A 382 1.93 -15.54 18.78
CA ILE A 382 2.71 -16.62 18.16
C ILE A 382 1.94 -17.95 18.17
N ASP A 383 1.14 -18.21 19.20
CA ASP A 383 0.24 -19.36 19.26
C ASP A 383 -0.90 -19.24 18.24
N ASN A 384 -1.36 -18.02 17.94
CA ASN A 384 -2.24 -17.76 16.79
C ASN A 384 -1.57 -18.05 15.45
N LEU A 385 -0.28 -17.69 15.27
CA LEU A 385 0.49 -18.07 14.07
C LEU A 385 0.66 -19.60 13.97
N ASP A 386 0.88 -20.30 15.08
CA ASP A 386 0.96 -21.77 15.12
C ASP A 386 -0.34 -22.42 14.62
N ALA A 387 -1.48 -22.00 15.17
CA ALA A 387 -2.81 -22.46 14.74
C ALA A 387 -3.11 -22.12 13.27
N TYR A 388 -2.65 -20.98 12.75
CA TYR A 388 -2.80 -20.57 11.35
C TYR A 388 -1.93 -21.41 10.40
N TYR A 389 -0.66 -21.63 10.74
CA TYR A 389 0.29 -22.30 9.85
C TYR A 389 0.18 -23.82 9.87
N GLN A 390 -0.12 -24.46 11.01
CA GLN A 390 -0.25 -25.93 11.09
C GLN A 390 -1.11 -26.55 9.97
N PRO A 391 -2.34 -26.07 9.68
CA PRO A 391 -3.15 -26.62 8.58
C PRO A 391 -2.57 -26.30 7.20
N LEU A 392 -1.94 -25.14 6.99
CA LEU A 392 -1.33 -24.78 5.69
C LEU A 392 -0.14 -25.70 5.36
N VAL A 393 0.75 -25.93 6.33
CA VAL A 393 1.99 -26.69 6.10
C VAL A 393 1.73 -28.20 6.15
N SER A 394 0.78 -28.67 6.96
CA SER A 394 0.39 -30.10 7.03
C SER A 394 -0.36 -30.58 5.78
N ASN A 395 -1.23 -29.73 5.19
CA ASN A 395 -2.03 -30.10 4.02
C ASN A 395 -1.38 -29.73 2.67
N ALA A 396 -0.15 -29.21 2.68
CA ALA A 396 0.62 -28.90 1.47
C ALA A 396 1.07 -30.18 0.75
N SER A 397 0.23 -30.67 -0.18
CA SER A 397 0.58 -31.72 -1.14
C SER A 397 1.60 -31.22 -2.17
N SER A 398 2.47 -32.10 -2.65
CA SER A 398 3.43 -31.83 -3.73
C SER A 398 2.80 -31.80 -5.13
N THR A 399 1.50 -32.04 -5.25
CA THR A 399 0.76 -32.11 -6.52
C THR A 399 0.08 -30.78 -6.87
N LEU A 400 0.66 -30.02 -7.81
CA LEU A 400 0.20 -28.72 -8.32
C LEU A 400 -0.15 -27.68 -7.22
N PRO A 401 0.69 -26.67 -6.97
CA PRO A 401 0.47 -25.75 -5.86
C PRO A 401 -0.84 -24.99 -6.04
N ARG A 402 -1.81 -25.29 -5.16
CA ARG A 402 -2.96 -24.43 -4.92
C ARG A 402 -2.43 -23.05 -4.54
N GLU A 403 -2.82 -22.03 -5.29
CA GLU A 403 -2.54 -20.65 -4.93
C GLU A 403 -3.80 -20.01 -4.39
N ASP A 404 -3.67 -19.15 -3.39
CA ASP A 404 -4.77 -18.37 -2.85
C ASP A 404 -4.60 -16.90 -3.23
N PRO A 405 -5.57 -16.30 -3.97
CA PRO A 405 -5.61 -14.86 -4.24
C PRO A 405 -5.78 -14.00 -2.98
N ALA A 406 -6.40 -14.53 -1.92
CA ALA A 406 -6.67 -13.77 -0.69
C ALA A 406 -5.39 -13.29 0.00
N ARG A 407 -4.23 -13.93 -0.25
CA ARG A 407 -2.92 -13.55 0.35
C ARG A 407 -2.45 -12.12 0.03
N PHE A 408 -3.05 -11.45 -0.95
CA PHE A 408 -2.75 -10.06 -1.31
C PHE A 408 -3.70 -9.03 -0.68
N TYR A 409 -4.74 -9.49 0.02
CA TYR A 409 -5.86 -8.68 0.51
C TYR A 409 -6.06 -8.85 2.03
N PRO A 410 -6.86 -7.97 2.68
CA PRO A 410 -7.17 -8.08 4.10
C PRO A 410 -7.81 -9.44 4.46
N ASP A 411 -7.54 -9.98 5.65
CA ASP A 411 -8.15 -11.24 6.10
C ASP A 411 -9.61 -11.07 6.55
N ILE A 412 -10.00 -9.82 6.81
CA ILE A 412 -11.31 -9.39 7.31
C ILE A 412 -12.33 -9.47 6.14
N CYS A 413 -12.73 -10.69 5.82
CA CYS A 413 -13.56 -11.07 4.67
C CYS A 413 -15.06 -11.20 5.00
N ARG A 414 -15.53 -10.56 6.07
CA ARG A 414 -16.88 -10.71 6.63
C ARG A 414 -17.39 -9.42 7.27
N PHE A 415 -18.70 -9.20 7.23
CA PHE A 415 -19.38 -8.20 8.04
C PHE A 415 -20.79 -8.68 8.41
N GLN A 416 -21.42 -8.03 9.40
CA GLN A 416 -22.81 -8.30 9.77
C GLN A 416 -23.74 -7.27 9.12
N GLY A 417 -24.73 -7.75 8.37
CA GLY A 417 -25.76 -6.91 7.73
C GLY A 417 -26.72 -6.29 8.74
N ARG A 418 -27.47 -5.28 8.29
CA ARG A 418 -28.50 -4.58 9.10
C ARG A 418 -29.67 -5.48 9.54
N ASP A 419 -29.80 -6.65 8.92
CA ASP A 419 -30.74 -7.72 9.26
C ASP A 419 -30.17 -8.72 10.30
N GLY A 420 -28.92 -8.52 10.72
CA GLY A 420 -28.18 -9.42 11.61
C GLY A 420 -27.47 -10.58 10.90
N GLY A 421 -27.56 -10.70 9.57
CA GLY A 421 -26.95 -11.80 8.81
C GLY A 421 -25.45 -11.62 8.57
N GLU A 422 -24.65 -12.68 8.72
CA GLU A 422 -23.25 -12.65 8.29
C GLU A 422 -23.18 -12.65 6.75
N THR A 423 -22.54 -11.63 6.18
CA THR A 423 -22.22 -11.56 4.75
C THR A 423 -20.73 -11.73 4.54
N LYS A 424 -20.34 -12.69 3.68
CA LYS A 424 -18.93 -12.89 3.29
C LYS A 424 -18.57 -12.04 2.06
N LEU A 425 -17.28 -11.74 1.96
CA LEU A 425 -16.65 -10.89 0.95
C LEU A 425 -15.52 -11.65 0.27
N VAL A 426 -15.37 -11.45 -1.04
CA VAL A 426 -14.17 -11.80 -1.81
C VAL A 426 -13.57 -10.51 -2.35
N TYR A 427 -12.35 -10.18 -1.92
CA TYR A 427 -11.60 -9.03 -2.43
C TYR A 427 -11.13 -9.25 -3.87
N LEU A 428 -11.24 -8.21 -4.70
CA LEU A 428 -11.00 -8.28 -6.14
C LEU A 428 -9.97 -7.26 -6.64
N GLU A 429 -9.91 -6.08 -6.01
CA GLU A 429 -9.13 -4.94 -6.50
C GLU A 429 -8.69 -4.04 -5.33
N ASP A 430 -7.46 -3.53 -5.40
CA ASP A 430 -6.89 -2.57 -4.45
C ASP A 430 -7.06 -1.16 -5.05
N LEU A 431 -8.04 -0.40 -4.55
CA LEU A 431 -8.47 0.86 -5.18
C LEU A 431 -7.63 2.05 -4.69
N THR A 432 -7.39 2.14 -3.38
CA THR A 432 -6.60 3.21 -2.77
C THR A 432 -5.85 2.71 -1.53
N ARG A 433 -5.13 3.58 -0.82
CA ARG A 433 -4.30 3.21 0.35
C ARG A 433 -5.03 2.34 1.39
N LEU A 434 -6.33 2.51 1.61
CA LEU A 434 -7.13 1.66 2.51
C LEU A 434 -8.54 1.35 1.99
N ALA A 435 -8.78 1.44 0.68
CA ALA A 435 -10.06 1.09 0.06
C ALA A 435 -9.88 -0.05 -0.95
N PHE A 436 -10.76 -1.06 -0.87
CA PHE A 436 -10.72 -2.26 -1.69
C PHE A 436 -12.08 -2.52 -2.32
N LYS A 437 -12.09 -3.01 -3.55
CA LYS A 437 -13.28 -3.55 -4.22
C LYS A 437 -13.46 -5.00 -3.80
N ALA A 438 -14.67 -5.34 -3.39
CA ALA A 438 -15.03 -6.72 -3.06
C ALA A 438 -16.37 -7.10 -3.69
N GLN A 439 -16.63 -8.40 -3.75
CA GLN A 439 -17.93 -8.96 -4.12
C GLN A 439 -18.50 -9.78 -2.95
N THR A 440 -19.78 -9.58 -2.67
CA THR A 440 -20.54 -10.31 -1.65
C THR A 440 -21.12 -11.63 -2.20
N GLU A 441 -21.61 -12.52 -1.33
CA GLU A 441 -22.15 -13.83 -1.75
C GLU A 441 -23.39 -13.73 -2.67
N ASP A 442 -24.17 -12.64 -2.59
CA ASP A 442 -25.27 -12.29 -3.50
C ASP A 442 -24.78 -11.72 -4.86
N ARG A 443 -23.46 -11.65 -5.06
CA ARG A 443 -22.74 -11.10 -6.23
C ARG A 443 -22.76 -9.58 -6.40
N ARG A 444 -23.30 -8.81 -5.45
CA ARG A 444 -23.16 -7.34 -5.44
C ARG A 444 -21.69 -6.93 -5.31
N PHE A 445 -21.32 -5.83 -5.95
CA PHE A 445 -20.01 -5.18 -5.73
C PHE A 445 -20.11 -4.14 -4.63
N VAL A 446 -19.10 -4.13 -3.76
CA VAL A 446 -18.98 -3.21 -2.63
C VAL A 446 -17.58 -2.61 -2.58
N VAL A 447 -17.47 -1.43 -1.97
CA VAL A 447 -16.19 -0.92 -1.47
C VAL A 447 -16.10 -1.23 0.01
N VAL A 448 -14.99 -1.85 0.42
CA VAL A 448 -14.59 -2.01 1.83
C VAL A 448 -13.48 -1.00 2.10
N LYS A 449 -13.65 -0.16 3.12
CA LYS A 449 -12.68 0.85 3.54
C LYS A 449 -12.28 0.65 5.00
N PHE A 450 -10.98 0.78 5.30
CA PHE A 450 -10.45 0.74 6.66
C PHE A 450 -10.02 2.13 7.11
N VAL A 451 -10.59 2.62 8.22
CA VAL A 451 -10.49 4.04 8.63
C VAL A 451 -10.42 4.20 10.15
N GLU A 452 -9.66 5.17 10.65
CA GLU A 452 -9.59 5.45 12.11
C GLU A 452 -10.90 6.07 12.64
N ARG A 453 -11.68 6.71 11.76
CA ARG A 453 -12.90 7.46 12.07
C ARG A 453 -13.81 7.53 10.86
N TYR A 454 -15.12 7.59 11.11
CA TYR A 454 -16.14 7.67 10.08
C TYR A 454 -17.41 8.31 10.61
N ASN A 455 -18.13 9.03 9.75
CA ASN A 455 -19.45 9.58 10.07
C ASN A 455 -20.55 8.89 9.26
N ALA A 456 -20.96 7.71 9.77
CA ALA A 456 -22.05 6.92 9.22
C ALA A 456 -23.36 7.73 9.10
N THR A 457 -23.70 8.56 10.07
CA THR A 457 -24.96 9.33 10.08
C THR A 457 -25.02 10.35 8.93
N ALA A 458 -23.93 11.07 8.66
CA ALA A 458 -23.85 12.01 7.54
C ALA A 458 -23.83 11.28 6.18
N HIS A 459 -23.16 10.13 6.10
CA HIS A 459 -23.19 9.26 4.92
C HIS A 459 -24.61 8.77 4.64
N GLU A 460 -25.30 8.23 5.65
CA GLU A 460 -26.68 7.78 5.54
C GLU A 460 -27.64 8.89 5.12
N LEU A 461 -27.50 10.10 5.69
CA LEU A 461 -28.33 11.24 5.34
C LEU A 461 -28.30 11.53 3.83
N LEU A 462 -27.12 11.53 3.23
CA LEU A 462 -26.97 11.73 1.78
C LEU A 462 -27.35 10.50 0.96
N ALA A 463 -27.09 9.28 1.47
CA ALA A 463 -27.48 8.03 0.80
C ALA A 463 -29.01 7.90 0.67
N HIS A 464 -29.78 8.36 1.65
CA HIS A 464 -31.25 8.42 1.57
C HIS A 464 -31.78 9.40 0.51
N GLN A 465 -30.95 10.33 0.03
CA GLN A 465 -31.25 11.30 -1.03
C GLN A 465 -30.55 10.95 -2.35
N ASP A 466 -29.98 9.75 -2.49
CA ASP A 466 -29.21 9.28 -3.65
C ASP A 466 -27.89 10.06 -3.91
N LEU A 467 -27.47 10.92 -2.98
CA LEU A 467 -26.30 11.80 -3.07
C LEU A 467 -25.00 11.17 -2.50
N ALA A 468 -25.03 9.88 -2.17
CA ALA A 468 -23.90 9.08 -1.70
C ALA A 468 -24.11 7.61 -2.11
N PRO A 469 -23.10 6.72 -2.02
CA PRO A 469 -23.34 5.27 -2.09
C PRO A 469 -24.18 4.82 -0.89
N LYS A 470 -24.86 3.68 -0.99
CA LYS A 470 -25.55 3.10 0.16
C LYS A 470 -24.54 2.54 1.17
N LEU A 471 -24.56 3.05 2.40
CA LEU A 471 -23.83 2.45 3.52
C LEU A 471 -24.46 1.08 3.88
N LEU A 472 -23.66 0.02 3.86
CA LEU A 472 -24.07 -1.34 4.21
C LEU A 472 -23.67 -1.71 5.64
N PHE A 473 -22.50 -1.26 6.10
CA PHE A 473 -21.93 -1.54 7.42
C PHE A 473 -20.89 -0.48 7.85
N ASP A 474 -20.83 -0.18 9.14
CA ASP A 474 -19.74 0.52 9.84
C ASP A 474 -19.47 -0.23 11.15
N SER A 475 -18.24 -0.67 11.40
CA SER A 475 -17.86 -1.34 12.65
C SER A 475 -17.61 -0.35 13.80
N ALA A 476 -18.55 0.57 14.02
CA ALA A 476 -18.38 1.69 14.95
C ALA A 476 -18.00 1.26 16.38
N ASP A 477 -18.53 0.12 16.82
CA ASP A 477 -18.33 -0.49 18.14
C ASP A 477 -17.19 -1.54 18.19
N HIS A 478 -16.52 -1.83 17.06
CA HIS A 478 -15.46 -2.83 16.98
C HIS A 478 -14.33 -2.42 16.02
N LEU A 479 -13.14 -2.20 16.55
CA LEU A 479 -11.96 -1.83 15.77
C LEU A 479 -11.10 -3.06 15.45
N TYR A 480 -10.67 -3.16 14.18
CA TYR A 480 -9.72 -4.15 13.71
C TYR A 480 -8.30 -3.56 13.79
N GLY A 481 -7.64 -3.72 14.94
CA GLY A 481 -6.31 -3.14 15.17
C GLY A 481 -6.28 -1.61 15.03
N GLY A 482 -7.28 -0.93 15.61
CA GLY A 482 -7.45 0.53 15.53
C GLY A 482 -8.30 1.04 14.37
N TYR A 483 -8.59 0.21 13.35
CA TYR A 483 -9.38 0.61 12.18
C TYR A 483 -10.84 0.15 12.25
N ARG A 484 -11.78 1.05 12.00
CA ARG A 484 -13.16 0.70 11.62
C ARG A 484 -13.16 0.11 10.21
N MET A 485 -14.00 -0.90 10.00
CA MET A 485 -14.35 -1.44 8.70
C MET A 485 -15.67 -0.82 8.24
N VAL A 486 -15.65 -0.13 7.11
CA VAL A 486 -16.82 0.45 6.45
C VAL A 486 -17.09 -0.31 5.16
N VAL A 487 -18.34 -0.72 4.91
CA VAL A 487 -18.75 -1.38 3.67
C VAL A 487 -19.90 -0.59 3.03
N MET A 488 -19.79 -0.29 1.74
CA MET A 488 -20.77 0.50 0.99
C MET A 488 -20.93 -0.02 -0.46
N ASP A 489 -22.08 0.25 -1.10
CA ASP A 489 -22.31 -0.13 -2.50
C ASP A 489 -21.22 0.47 -3.44
N PHE A 490 -20.69 -0.34 -4.37
CA PHE A 490 -19.72 0.13 -5.37
C PHE A 490 -20.42 0.96 -6.44
N ILE A 491 -19.91 2.17 -6.70
CA ILE A 491 -20.43 3.09 -7.73
C ILE A 491 -19.64 2.90 -9.03
N PRO A 492 -20.28 2.52 -10.16
CA PRO A 492 -19.64 2.42 -11.47
C PRO A 492 -19.52 3.80 -12.14
N GLY A 493 -18.86 4.75 -11.46
CA GLY A 493 -18.63 6.12 -11.91
C GLY A 493 -17.15 6.46 -11.98
N LYS A 494 -16.84 7.75 -12.19
CA LYS A 494 -15.47 8.32 -12.16
C LYS A 494 -15.41 9.47 -11.16
N PRO A 495 -14.32 9.66 -10.42
CA PRO A 495 -14.13 10.85 -9.58
C PRO A 495 -14.05 12.11 -10.46
N LEU A 496 -14.55 13.25 -9.95
CA LEU A 496 -14.54 14.54 -10.65
C LEU A 496 -13.11 14.99 -11.03
N SER A 497 -12.08 14.49 -10.34
CA SER A 497 -10.68 14.70 -10.69
C SER A 497 -10.27 14.17 -12.07
N GLU A 498 -10.99 13.19 -12.65
CA GLU A 498 -10.77 12.67 -14.01
C GLU A 498 -11.53 13.45 -15.10
N TYR A 499 -12.20 14.54 -14.73
CA TYR A 499 -12.91 15.45 -15.65
C TYR A 499 -12.20 16.81 -15.77
N SER A 500 -10.86 16.84 -15.63
CA SER A 500 -10.11 18.07 -15.82
C SER A 500 -10.17 18.57 -17.28
N GLU A 501 -9.95 19.88 -17.48
CA GLU A 501 -9.93 20.47 -18.84
C GLU A 501 -8.85 19.84 -19.75
N LEU A 502 -7.84 19.17 -19.18
CA LEU A 502 -6.77 18.45 -19.89
C LEU A 502 -7.21 17.07 -20.41
N GLU A 503 -7.92 16.31 -19.57
CA GLU A 503 -8.35 14.94 -19.85
C GLU A 503 -9.56 14.93 -20.80
N VAL A 504 -10.69 15.50 -20.35
CA VAL A 504 -11.96 15.44 -21.10
C VAL A 504 -12.16 16.63 -22.05
N GLY A 505 -11.30 17.64 -21.96
CA GLY A 505 -11.39 18.87 -22.75
C GLY A 505 -12.34 19.92 -22.14
N LEU A 506 -11.94 21.18 -22.32
CA LEU A 506 -12.61 22.41 -21.86
C LEU A 506 -14.15 22.37 -21.86
N LEU A 507 -14.76 21.96 -22.97
CA LEU A 507 -16.22 21.97 -23.15
C LEU A 507 -16.92 20.88 -22.31
N VAL A 508 -16.30 19.71 -22.18
CA VAL A 508 -16.87 18.59 -21.41
C VAL A 508 -16.73 18.88 -19.92
N ALA A 509 -15.55 19.29 -19.46
CA ALA A 509 -15.29 19.66 -18.08
C ALA A 509 -16.31 20.70 -17.56
N ARG A 510 -16.49 21.80 -18.32
CA ARG A 510 -17.45 22.86 -17.96
C ARG A 510 -18.91 22.40 -18.00
N LYS A 511 -19.28 21.55 -18.96
CA LYS A 511 -20.63 20.96 -19.00
C LYS A 511 -20.88 20.05 -17.79
N THR A 512 -19.90 19.22 -17.42
CA THR A 512 -19.98 18.35 -16.24
C THR A 512 -20.15 19.20 -14.97
N LEU A 513 -19.32 20.22 -14.76
CA LEU A 513 -19.45 21.15 -13.63
C LEU A 513 -20.85 21.80 -13.56
N GLN A 514 -21.39 22.26 -14.70
CA GLN A 514 -22.75 22.83 -14.76
C GLN A 514 -23.86 21.83 -14.40
N LEU A 515 -23.72 20.56 -14.78
CA LEU A 515 -24.70 19.51 -14.49
C LEU A 515 -24.68 19.06 -13.02
N ILE A 516 -23.50 18.91 -12.44
CA ILE A 516 -23.36 18.36 -11.07
C ILE A 516 -23.61 19.38 -9.96
N ARG A 517 -23.43 20.68 -10.25
CA ARG A 517 -23.47 21.76 -9.27
C ARG A 517 -24.74 21.75 -8.38
N PRO A 518 -25.98 21.65 -8.91
CA PRO A 518 -27.18 21.71 -8.08
C PRO A 518 -27.29 20.55 -7.08
N SER A 519 -26.87 19.35 -7.49
CA SER A 519 -26.86 18.16 -6.64
C SER A 519 -25.83 18.27 -5.51
N LEU A 520 -24.69 18.91 -5.77
CA LEU A 520 -23.67 19.16 -4.75
C LEU A 520 -24.06 20.30 -3.80
N GLU A 521 -24.70 21.36 -4.31
CA GLU A 521 -25.34 22.40 -3.47
C GLU A 521 -26.39 21.77 -2.53
N LEU A 522 -27.24 20.87 -3.03
CA LEU A 522 -28.21 20.13 -2.24
C LEU A 522 -27.56 19.26 -1.15
N ALA A 523 -26.46 18.56 -1.47
CA ALA A 523 -25.73 17.74 -0.49
C ALA A 523 -25.21 18.58 0.69
N LEU A 524 -24.62 19.75 0.42
CA LEU A 524 -24.15 20.66 1.47
C LEU A 524 -25.31 21.27 2.27
N VAL A 525 -26.42 21.63 1.62
CA VAL A 525 -27.63 22.11 2.32
C VAL A 525 -28.20 21.06 3.26
N LEU A 526 -28.21 19.77 2.86
CA LEU A 526 -28.67 18.66 3.70
C LEU A 526 -27.76 18.42 4.91
N LEU A 527 -26.44 18.34 4.70
CA LEU A 527 -25.47 18.19 5.78
C LEU A 527 -25.58 19.34 6.79
N ARG A 528 -25.62 20.59 6.29
CA ARG A 528 -25.78 21.78 7.13
C ARG A 528 -27.10 21.79 7.91
N GLY A 529 -28.19 21.38 7.27
CA GLY A 529 -29.50 21.24 7.92
C GLY A 529 -29.52 20.20 9.05
N ALA A 530 -28.57 19.27 9.06
CA ALA A 530 -28.34 18.29 10.12
C ALA A 530 -27.14 18.62 11.03
N ASN A 531 -26.63 19.86 10.99
CA ASN A 531 -25.47 20.35 11.76
C ASN A 531 -24.14 19.61 11.46
N PHE A 532 -23.99 19.04 10.26
CA PHE A 532 -22.76 18.42 9.77
C PHE A 532 -22.01 19.32 8.78
N VAL A 533 -20.69 19.18 8.78
CA VAL A 533 -19.76 19.73 7.78
C VAL A 533 -19.02 18.54 7.16
N PHE A 534 -18.88 18.52 5.84
CA PHE A 534 -18.21 17.44 5.10
C PHE A 534 -16.68 17.46 5.32
N GLY A 535 -16.08 18.65 5.38
CA GLY A 535 -14.72 18.90 5.83
C GLY A 535 -13.64 18.66 4.78
N ASP A 536 -13.83 17.71 3.86
CA ASP A 536 -12.86 17.33 2.82
C ASP A 536 -13.47 17.36 1.39
N LEU A 537 -14.22 18.42 1.07
CA LEU A 537 -14.88 18.53 -0.23
C LEU A 537 -13.86 18.83 -1.35
N ARG A 538 -13.46 17.80 -2.10
CA ARG A 538 -12.47 17.91 -3.18
C ARG A 538 -12.83 17.01 -4.37
N PRO A 539 -12.38 17.29 -5.61
CA PRO A 539 -12.73 16.49 -6.80
C PRO A 539 -12.52 14.97 -6.71
N PRO A 540 -11.51 14.42 -6.02
CA PRO A 540 -11.39 12.97 -5.82
C PRO A 540 -12.52 12.34 -4.99
N ASN A 541 -13.20 13.14 -4.16
CA ASN A 541 -14.25 12.70 -3.22
C ASN A 541 -15.67 12.89 -3.79
N ILE A 542 -15.78 13.32 -5.05
CA ILE A 542 -17.04 13.57 -5.77
C ILE A 542 -17.11 12.57 -6.94
N MET A 543 -17.91 11.50 -6.83
CA MET A 543 -18.11 10.54 -7.92
C MET A 543 -19.17 11.05 -8.89
N VAL A 544 -18.80 11.23 -10.15
CA VAL A 544 -19.71 11.49 -11.27
C VAL A 544 -20.21 10.16 -11.84
N VAL A 545 -21.53 10.03 -12.06
CA VAL A 545 -22.18 8.78 -12.48
C VAL A 545 -23.21 9.07 -13.57
N GLU A 546 -23.23 8.25 -14.62
CA GLU A 546 -24.25 8.32 -15.68
C GLU A 546 -25.33 7.27 -15.41
N GLU A 547 -26.48 7.67 -14.87
CA GLU A 547 -27.59 6.77 -14.53
C GLU A 547 -28.82 7.12 -15.38
N ASN A 548 -29.35 6.14 -16.14
CA ASN A 548 -30.52 6.31 -17.03
C ASN A 548 -30.40 7.42 -18.10
N GLY A 549 -29.21 7.98 -18.31
CA GLY A 549 -28.97 9.14 -19.19
C GLY A 549 -28.90 10.49 -18.46
N GLU A 550 -28.89 10.48 -17.12
CA GLU A 550 -28.70 11.66 -16.27
C GLU A 550 -27.33 11.59 -15.58
N THR A 551 -26.55 12.67 -15.70
CA THR A 551 -25.31 12.87 -14.95
C THR A 551 -25.62 13.20 -13.49
N LYS A 552 -25.41 12.24 -12.59
CA LYS A 552 -25.53 12.40 -11.13
C LYS A 552 -24.17 12.61 -10.47
N VAL A 553 -24.18 13.05 -9.22
CA VAL A 553 -23.03 12.95 -8.30
C VAL A 553 -23.38 12.23 -7.02
N LYS A 554 -22.39 11.51 -6.49
CA LYS A 554 -22.40 10.87 -5.18
C LYS A 554 -21.13 11.27 -4.43
N LEU A 555 -21.29 11.86 -3.24
CA LEU A 555 -20.15 12.11 -2.35
C LEU A 555 -19.65 10.77 -1.78
N ILE A 556 -18.33 10.64 -1.67
CA ILE A 556 -17.62 9.53 -1.04
C ILE A 556 -16.60 10.09 -0.06
N ASP A 557 -16.08 9.26 0.84
CA ASP A 557 -15.09 9.63 1.86
C ASP A 557 -15.63 10.55 2.98
N PHE A 558 -16.42 9.96 3.89
CA PHE A 558 -16.99 10.63 5.07
C PHE A 558 -16.08 10.55 6.32
N ASP A 559 -14.78 10.28 6.16
CA ASP A 559 -13.83 10.08 7.27
C ASP A 559 -13.65 11.34 8.13
N TRP A 560 -13.70 12.51 7.49
CA TRP A 560 -13.50 13.81 8.15
C TRP A 560 -14.81 14.59 8.35
N CYS A 561 -15.93 14.06 7.84
CA CYS A 561 -17.23 14.69 8.02
C CYS A 561 -17.63 14.64 9.49
N ALA A 562 -18.07 15.76 10.08
CA ALA A 562 -18.26 15.88 11.52
C ALA A 562 -19.29 16.94 11.90
N VAL A 563 -19.69 16.96 13.17
CA VAL A 563 -20.55 18.02 13.72
C VAL A 563 -19.83 19.37 13.66
N ALA A 564 -20.54 20.40 13.19
CA ALA A 564 -20.00 21.73 12.96
C ALA A 564 -19.38 22.33 14.23
N GLY A 565 -18.10 22.72 14.18
CA GLY A 565 -17.40 23.31 15.33
C GLY A 565 -16.98 22.33 16.43
N GLU A 566 -17.32 21.04 16.32
CA GLU A 566 -16.85 19.99 17.24
C GLU A 566 -15.76 19.13 16.59
N GLY A 567 -15.95 18.76 15.31
CA GLY A 567 -15.00 17.96 14.54
C GLY A 567 -13.65 18.65 14.33
N ARG A 568 -12.59 17.85 14.19
CA ARG A 568 -11.21 18.36 13.98
C ARG A 568 -10.50 17.73 12.79
N TYR A 569 -9.78 18.54 12.05
CA TYR A 569 -8.89 18.07 10.99
C TYR A 569 -7.78 17.16 11.54
N PRO A 570 -7.20 16.27 10.70
CA PRO A 570 -6.01 15.53 11.08
C PRO A 570 -4.84 16.45 11.47
N VAL A 571 -3.97 16.00 12.37
CA VAL A 571 -2.72 16.73 12.70
C VAL A 571 -1.67 16.61 11.58
N ASN A 572 -1.86 15.68 10.65
CA ASN A 572 -0.99 15.38 9.52
C ASN A 572 -1.53 15.87 8.15
N LEU A 573 -2.32 16.96 8.13
CA LEU A 573 -2.78 17.58 6.87
C LEU A 573 -1.65 17.76 5.85
N SER A 574 -1.88 17.31 4.62
CA SER A 574 -0.94 17.42 3.51
C SER A 574 -0.71 18.87 3.11
N GLY A 575 0.56 19.27 2.95
CA GLY A 575 0.95 20.58 2.43
C GLY A 575 0.87 20.72 0.90
N ASN A 576 0.53 19.64 0.19
CA ASN A 576 0.40 19.63 -1.28
C ASN A 576 -1.02 20.03 -1.74
N ILE A 577 -1.87 20.50 -0.82
CA ILE A 577 -3.27 20.89 -1.07
C ILE A 577 -3.44 22.33 -0.59
N THR A 578 -4.03 23.17 -1.45
CA THR A 578 -4.42 24.53 -1.09
C THR A 578 -5.69 24.48 -0.25
N TRP A 579 -5.54 24.47 1.08
CA TRP A 579 -6.67 24.48 2.00
C TRP A 579 -7.31 25.88 2.12
N PRO A 580 -8.62 25.97 2.39
CA PRO A 580 -9.29 27.23 2.75
C PRO A 580 -8.63 27.96 3.93
N ALA A 581 -8.79 29.28 3.96
CA ALA A 581 -8.41 30.09 5.12
C ALA A 581 -9.18 29.64 6.37
N GLY A 582 -8.46 29.43 7.48
CA GLY A 582 -9.01 28.89 8.73
C GLY A 582 -8.76 27.38 8.95
N VAL A 583 -8.40 26.63 7.91
CA VAL A 583 -8.02 25.22 8.04
C VAL A 583 -6.60 25.10 8.62
N GLU A 584 -6.48 24.45 9.77
CA GLU A 584 -5.21 24.18 10.44
C GLU A 584 -5.12 22.73 10.95
N ARG A 585 -3.90 22.25 11.23
CA ARG A 585 -3.64 20.89 11.71
C ARG A 585 -4.21 20.68 13.11
N GLY A 586 -5.19 19.79 13.25
CA GLY A 586 -5.95 19.62 14.50
C GLY A 586 -7.00 20.72 14.76
N GLY A 587 -7.17 21.67 13.84
CA GLY A 587 -8.15 22.76 13.92
C GLY A 587 -9.59 22.27 13.77
N LEU A 588 -10.55 23.10 14.19
CA LEU A 588 -11.97 22.78 14.07
C LEU A 588 -12.45 22.80 12.61
N ILE A 589 -13.36 21.90 12.28
CA ILE A 589 -14.04 21.83 10.98
C ILE A 589 -15.28 22.74 11.03
N GLN A 590 -15.42 23.65 10.06
CA GLN A 590 -16.42 24.73 10.05
C GLN A 590 -17.14 24.80 8.70
N GLU A 591 -18.42 25.21 8.69
CA GLU A 591 -19.24 25.37 7.47
C GLU A 591 -18.58 26.24 6.38
N ALA A 592 -17.79 27.22 6.80
CA ALA A 592 -17.06 28.12 5.90
C ALA A 592 -15.99 27.39 5.06
N HIS A 593 -15.46 26.26 5.54
CA HIS A 593 -14.48 25.47 4.81
C HIS A 593 -15.13 24.74 3.64
N ASP A 594 -16.26 24.06 3.86
CA ASP A 594 -17.06 23.44 2.79
C ASP A 594 -17.49 24.48 1.75
N SER A 595 -17.91 25.66 2.20
CA SER A 595 -18.30 26.78 1.33
C SER A 595 -17.14 27.21 0.42
N ALA A 596 -15.96 27.46 1.00
CA ALA A 596 -14.77 27.86 0.24
C ALA A 596 -14.21 26.74 -0.66
N MET A 597 -14.34 25.46 -0.24
CA MET A 597 -14.02 24.31 -1.07
C MET A 597 -14.96 24.18 -2.27
N PHE A 598 -16.26 24.37 -2.05
CA PHE A 598 -17.27 24.39 -3.09
C PHE A 598 -17.00 25.50 -4.12
N ASP A 599 -16.75 26.73 -3.66
CA ASP A 599 -16.40 27.86 -4.53
C ASP A 599 -15.12 27.58 -5.34
N SER A 600 -14.14 26.86 -4.77
CA SER A 600 -12.91 26.47 -5.49
C SER A 600 -13.13 25.45 -6.62
N ILE A 601 -14.28 24.76 -6.63
CA ILE A 601 -14.68 23.79 -7.67
C ILE A 601 -15.51 24.48 -8.77
N PHE A 602 -16.18 25.60 -8.46
CA PHE A 602 -17.04 26.33 -9.39
C PHE A 602 -16.67 27.83 -9.51
N PRO A 603 -15.45 28.17 -9.98
CA PRO A 603 -14.97 29.55 -10.14
C PRO A 603 -15.62 30.33 -11.30
#